data_AF-A0A1W9J0D2-F1
#
_entry.id   AF-A0A1W9J0D2-F1
#
_cell.length_a   1.000
_cell.length_b   1.000
_cell.length_c   1.000
_cell.angle_alpha   90.00
_cell.angle_beta   90.00
_cell.angle_gamma   90.00
#
_symmetry.space_group_name_H-M   'P 1'
#
loop_
_entity.id
_entity.type
_entity.pdbx_description
1 polymer ?
#
loop_
_entity_poly.entity_id
_entity_poly.type
_entity_poly.pdbx_seq_one_letter_code
_entity_poly.pdbx_strand_id
1 'polypeptide(L)' 'MTSRLIFSSLVLSGLLAGCGGSNWVHPNKPSSEFTNEYNRCQNLVMRDPKLQQGSQLLILNATERCLQREGWRIVESE' A
#
# COMPACT_ATOMS: atom_id res chain seq x y z
N MET A 1 37.39 22.90 19.82
CA MET A 1 37.27 21.47 19.44
C MET A 1 35.84 21.03 19.73
N THR A 2 34.96 20.93 18.72
CA THR A 2 33.64 20.20 18.78
C THR A 2 32.80 20.40 17.51
N SER A 3 33.01 21.48 16.75
CA SER A 3 32.07 21.85 15.67
C SER A 3 32.20 21.08 14.34
N ARG A 4 33.29 20.29 14.15
CA ARG A 4 33.49 19.52 12.91
C ARG A 4 32.79 18.15 12.90
N LEU A 5 32.35 17.65 14.05
CA LEU A 5 31.72 16.33 14.17
C LEU A 5 30.22 16.36 13.84
N ILE A 6 29.56 17.52 13.98
CA ILE A 6 28.11 17.67 13.76
C ILE A 6 27.77 17.68 12.26
N PHE A 7 28.60 18.31 11.43
CA PHE A 7 28.38 18.39 9.98
C PHE A 7 28.54 17.04 9.27
N SER A 8 29.37 16.14 9.78
CA SER A 8 29.57 14.81 9.18
C SER A 8 28.38 13.86 9.41
N SER A 9 27.62 14.04 10.49
CA SER A 9 26.50 13.15 10.81
C SER A 9 25.24 13.41 9.96
N LEU A 10 25.03 14.64 9.49
CA LEU A 10 23.85 15.01 8.69
C LEU A 10 23.89 14.46 7.26
N VAL A 11 25.08 14.34 6.67
CA VAL A 11 25.24 13.81 5.30
C VAL A 11 24.95 12.31 5.23
N LEU A 12 25.22 11.57 6.31
CA LEU A 12 25.03 10.12 6.35
C LEU A 12 23.56 9.70 6.53
N SER A 13 22.71 10.57 7.10
CA SER A 13 21.27 10.28 7.28
C SER A 13 20.43 10.46 6.02
N GLY A 14 20.92 11.20 5.01
CA GLY A 14 20.19 11.42 3.74
C GLY A 14 20.21 10.22 2.79
N LEU A 15 21.15 9.29 2.96
CA LEU A 15 21.34 8.12 2.09
C LEU A 15 20.48 6.90 2.48
N LEU A 16 19.76 6.96 3.60
CA LEU A 16 18.94 5.86 4.12
C LEU A 16 17.43 6.07 3.96
N ALA A 17 17.00 7.15 3.29
CA ALA A 17 15.60 7.38 2.95
C ALA A 17 15.20 6.65 1.65
N GLY A 18 15.51 5.36 1.54
CA GLY A 18 14.90 4.48 0.55
C GLY A 18 13.49 4.15 1.01
N CYS A 19 12.52 4.99 0.65
CA CYS A 19 11.10 4.73 0.92
C CYS A 19 10.63 3.68 -0.08
N GLY A 20 10.82 2.40 0.24
CA GLY A 20 10.26 1.29 -0.54
C GLY A 20 8.74 1.40 -0.57
N GLY A 21 8.21 1.93 -1.66
CA GLY A 21 6.78 1.98 -1.92
C GLY A 21 6.29 0.63 -2.44
N SER A 22 5.02 0.33 -2.21
CA SER A 22 4.35 -0.77 -2.87
C SER A 22 3.23 -0.20 -3.74
N ASN A 23 3.18 -0.60 -5.00
CA ASN A 23 2.24 -0.07 -5.99
C ASN A 23 1.34 -1.17 -6.51
N TRP A 24 0.06 -0.84 -6.69
CA TRP A 24 -0.90 -1.73 -7.32
C TRP A 24 -0.85 -1.59 -8.84
N VAL A 25 -0.68 -2.71 -9.54
CA VAL A 25 -0.64 -2.77 -11.00
C VAL A 25 -1.62 -3.81 -11.53
N HIS A 26 -2.16 -3.55 -12.71
CA HIS A 26 -3.02 -4.49 -13.43
C HIS A 26 -2.50 -4.67 -14.86
N PRO A 27 -2.39 -5.90 -15.40
CA PRO A 27 -1.78 -6.14 -16.72
C PRO A 27 -2.49 -5.42 -17.88
N ASN A 28 -3.82 -5.29 -17.79
CA ASN A 28 -4.66 -4.83 -18.89
C ASN A 28 -5.50 -3.58 -18.56
N LYS A 29 -5.32 -2.97 -17.39
CA LYS A 29 -6.11 -1.82 -16.93
C LYS A 29 -5.18 -0.68 -16.54
N PRO A 30 -5.54 0.57 -16.83
CA PRO A 30 -4.76 1.72 -16.38
C PRO A 30 -4.88 1.90 -14.86
N SER A 31 -3.83 2.44 -14.23
CA SER A 31 -3.80 2.67 -12.78
C SER A 31 -4.90 3.61 -12.29
N SER A 32 -5.49 4.45 -13.16
CA SER A 32 -6.62 5.31 -12.83
C SER A 32 -7.89 4.51 -12.47
N GLU A 33 -8.03 3.28 -12.95
CA GLU A 33 -9.16 2.40 -12.61
C GLU A 33 -9.02 1.78 -11.21
N PHE A 34 -7.82 1.80 -10.63
CA PHE A 34 -7.54 1.17 -9.33
C PHE A 34 -8.52 1.67 -8.25
N THR A 35 -8.69 2.99 -8.14
CA THR A 35 -9.55 3.58 -7.10
C THR A 35 -11.01 3.14 -7.25
N ASN A 36 -11.50 3.01 -8.48
CA ASN A 36 -12.89 2.56 -8.71
C ASN A 36 -13.06 1.10 -8.28
N GLU A 37 -12.16 0.22 -8.70
CA GLU A 37 -12.19 -1.20 -8.35
C GLU A 37 -11.96 -1.44 -6.86
N TYR A 38 -11.05 -0.68 -6.24
CA TYR A 38 -10.82 -0.69 -4.80
C TYR A 38 -12.12 -0.37 -4.05
N ASN A 39 -12.78 0.74 -4.41
CA ASN A 39 -14.04 1.14 -3.79
C ASN A 39 -15.15 0.10 -4.02
N ARG A 40 -15.20 -0.52 -5.20
CA ARG A 40 -16.14 -1.61 -5.50
C ARG A 40 -15.87 -2.82 -4.59
N CYS A 41 -14.62 -3.27 -4.49
CA CYS A 41 -14.23 -4.37 -3.61
C CYS A 41 -14.52 -4.08 -2.14
N GLN A 42 -14.17 -2.89 -1.65
CA GLN A 42 -14.44 -2.49 -0.27
C GLN A 42 -15.94 -2.50 0.03
N ASN A 43 -16.78 -1.97 -0.88
CA ASN A 43 -18.23 -2.00 -0.72
C ASN A 43 -18.80 -3.43 -0.66
N LEU A 44 -18.24 -4.37 -1.44
CA LEU A 44 -18.64 -5.78 -1.38
C LEU A 44 -18.25 -6.41 -0.03
N VAL A 45 -17.05 -6.12 0.46
CA VAL A 45 -16.54 -6.62 1.75
C VAL A 45 -17.38 -6.10 2.92
N MET A 46 -17.75 -4.81 2.91
CA MET A 46 -18.59 -4.21 3.96
C MET A 46 -20.00 -4.79 4.04
N ARG A 47 -20.46 -5.47 2.98
CA ARG A 47 -21.75 -6.16 2.95
C ARG A 47 -21.67 -7.58 3.51
N ASP A 48 -20.48 -8.13 3.76
CA ASP A 48 -20.33 -9.46 4.35
C ASP A 48 -20.68 -9.41 5.85
N PRO A 49 -21.77 -10.06 6.30
CA PRO A 49 -22.17 -10.05 7.70
C PRO A 49 -21.09 -10.63 8.64
N LYS A 50 -20.22 -11.51 8.13
CA LYS A 50 -19.11 -12.09 8.91
C LYS A 50 -18.02 -11.08 9.21
N LEU A 51 -17.89 -10.05 8.39
CA LEU A 51 -16.88 -9.00 8.52
C LEU A 51 -17.44 -7.73 9.18
N GLN A 52 -18.77 -7.58 9.25
CA GLN A 52 -19.44 -6.44 9.92
C GLN A 52 -19.18 -6.38 11.44
N GLN A 53 -18.87 -7.51 12.07
CA GLN A 53 -18.46 -7.56 13.49
C GLN A 53 -16.93 -7.52 13.65
N GLY A 54 -16.18 -7.48 12.55
CA GLY A 54 -14.76 -7.79 12.50
C GLY A 54 -13.84 -6.57 12.58
N SER A 55 -12.57 -6.85 12.89
CA SER A 55 -11.52 -5.84 12.95
C SER A 55 -11.26 -5.22 11.56
N GLN A 56 -10.83 -3.95 11.55
CA GLN A 56 -10.47 -3.21 10.34
C GLN A 56 -9.43 -3.97 9.48
N LEU A 57 -8.53 -4.72 10.13
CA LEU A 57 -7.52 -5.54 9.44
C LEU A 57 -8.15 -6.67 8.61
N LEU A 58 -9.27 -7.26 9.05
CA LEU A 58 -9.96 -8.29 8.28
C LEU A 58 -10.65 -7.70 7.04
N ILE A 59 -11.21 -6.49 7.16
CA ILE A 59 -11.79 -5.76 6.03
C ILE A 59 -10.71 -5.42 5.00
N LEU A 60 -9.55 -4.96 5.45
CA LEU A 60 -8.40 -4.68 4.57
C LEU A 60 -7.96 -5.94 3.82
N ASN A 61 -7.70 -7.03 4.55
CA ASN A 61 -7.27 -8.31 3.96
C ASN A 61 -8.31 -8.86 2.95
N ALA A 62 -9.60 -8.78 3.28
CA ALA A 62 -10.65 -9.21 2.35
C ALA A 62 -10.73 -8.34 1.09
N THR A 63 -10.52 -7.03 1.24
CA THR A 63 -10.48 -6.08 0.12
C THR A 63 -9.29 -6.36 -0.80
N GLU A 64 -8.11 -6.61 -0.23
CA GLU A 64 -6.90 -7.00 -0.98
C GLU A 64 -7.12 -8.30 -1.77
N ARG A 65 -7.71 -9.33 -1.15
CA ARG A 65 -8.05 -10.58 -1.84
C ARG A 65 -9.03 -10.37 -2.98
N CYS A 66 -9.99 -9.45 -2.83
CA CYS A 66 -10.92 -9.10 -3.89
C CYS A 66 -10.17 -8.48 -5.09
N LEU A 67 -9.27 -7.53 -4.83
CA LEU A 67 -8.45 -6.89 -5.86
C LEU A 67 -7.55 -7.90 -6.59
N GLN A 68 -6.93 -8.82 -5.84
CA GLN A 68 -6.13 -9.90 -6.42
C GLN A 68 -6.94 -10.80 -7.37
N ARG A 69 -8.20 -11.08 -7.06
CA ARG A 69 -9.10 -11.83 -7.96
C ARG A 69 -9.45 -11.06 -9.22
N GLU A 70 -9.58 -9.74 -9.11
CA GLU A 70 -9.77 -8.83 -10.24
C GLU A 70 -8.48 -8.63 -11.05
N GLY A 71 -7.37 -9.28 -10.67
CA GLY A 71 -6.11 -9.28 -11.42
C GLY A 71 -5.11 -8.20 -10.99
N TRP A 72 -5.45 -7.39 -10.00
CA TRP A 72 -4.53 -6.40 -9.42
C TRP A 72 -3.46 -7.07 -8.57
N ARG A 73 -2.23 -6.58 -8.65
CA ARG A 73 -1.08 -7.13 -7.91
C ARG A 73 -0.29 -6.01 -7.27
N ILE A 74 0.24 -6.28 -6.08
CA ILE A 74 1.20 -5.40 -5.42
C ILE A 74 2.57 -5.70 -6.00
N VAL A 75 3.27 -4.66 -6.44
CA VAL A 75 4.66 -4.71 -6.88
C VAL A 75 5.44 -3.75 -6.00
N GLU A 76 6.57 -4.21 -5.47
CA GLU A 76 7.49 -3.37 -4.71
C GLU A 76 8.23 -2.44 -5.69
N SER A 77 8.26 -1.14 -5.38
CA SER A 77 9.15 -0.21 -6.07
C SER A 77 10.55 -0.35 -5.47
N GLU A 78 11.52 -0.65 -6.32
CA GLU A 78 12.95 -0.74 -5.99
C GLU A 78 13.51 0.55 -5.36
#